data_AF-A0A838D989-F1
#
_entry.id   AF-A0A838D989-F1
#
_cell.length_a   1.000
_cell.length_b   1.000
_cell.length_c   1.000
_cell.angle_alpha   90.00
_cell.angle_beta   90.00
_cell.angle_gamma   90.00
#
_symmetry.space_group_name_H-M   'P 1'
#
loop_
_entity.id
_entity.type
_entity.pdbx_description
1 polymer ?
#
loop_
_entity_poly.entity_id
_entity_poly.type
_entity_poly.pdbx_seq_one_letter_code
_entity_poly.pdbx_strand_id
1 'polypeptide(L)'
;MFPIHDDTPRLNGRPYVNYGLIGINIVIFIYEVIITANFSNRAAVITLYSNYGSIPELLLSGQNLGSLFSSMFMHGSIAHLLGNMFFLYVFGDNLEDRFGHFKYLMLYLFWGVMAAFAHSIYAVTTGEGSIPAIGASGAISGVLGAYLIFFPHAKIHTIIFAFFITTVRIPALAYIPFWFIMQLAFALIGQSGGVAYLAHIGGFIIGLGTAFGWKFFSNMFFEQKQYSSQNYRRRSSISSPSFSNNSLNKNDHSKSTNTDNMEKSIIPEIIIGEKFIDIIIEDRNTLSDSQIQANFDESTNTLYVLVIDTNKKYDIPIPHPANTNLRVSNISVRNGIIRIRLNVT
;
A
#
# COMPACT_ATOMS: atom_id res chain seq x y z
N MET A 1 -6.38 16.85 13.31
CA MET A 1 -5.97 15.47 13.64
C MET A 1 -4.59 15.28 13.03
N PHE A 2 -3.59 14.92 13.83
CA PHE A 2 -2.20 14.91 13.39
C PHE A 2 -1.61 13.49 13.47
N PRO A 3 -1.23 12.86 12.35
CA PRO A 3 -0.76 11.48 12.34
C PRO A 3 0.73 11.43 12.74
N ILE A 4 1.10 10.45 13.58
CA ILE A 4 2.48 10.29 14.06
C ILE A 4 3.19 9.12 13.35
N HIS A 5 2.48 7.98 13.26
CA HIS A 5 2.93 6.73 12.65
C HIS A 5 1.72 5.79 12.56
N ASP A 6 1.89 4.61 11.97
CA ASP A 6 0.90 3.55 11.93
C ASP A 6 1.45 2.24 12.53
N ASP A 7 0.64 1.18 12.59
CA ASP A 7 1.01 -0.11 13.19
C ASP A 7 1.44 -1.19 12.18
N THR A 8 1.65 -0.82 10.91
CA THR A 8 2.08 -1.74 9.86
C THR A 8 3.53 -2.18 10.08
N PRO A 9 3.81 -3.49 10.15
CA PRO A 9 5.18 -3.97 10.28
C PRO A 9 5.94 -3.79 8.96
N ARG A 10 7.17 -3.29 9.04
CA ARG A 10 8.08 -3.23 7.89
C ARG A 10 8.60 -4.63 7.54
N LEU A 11 8.56 -4.99 6.26
CA LEU A 11 8.92 -6.33 5.78
C LEU A 11 10.24 -6.34 4.98
N ASN A 12 10.56 -5.25 4.28
CA ASN A 12 11.56 -5.16 3.21
C ASN A 12 12.65 -4.10 3.45
N GLY A 13 13.04 -3.89 4.71
CA GLY A 13 14.19 -3.05 5.07
C GLY A 13 13.82 -1.58 5.33
N ARG A 14 14.78 -0.66 5.13
CA ARG A 14 14.61 0.77 5.43
C ARG A 14 14.08 1.52 4.20
N PRO A 15 13.16 2.49 4.37
CA PRO A 15 12.54 3.24 3.27
C PRO A 15 13.46 4.37 2.78
N TYR A 16 14.55 4.02 2.12
CA TYR A 16 15.58 4.96 1.67
C TYR A 16 15.05 6.00 0.68
N VAL A 17 14.13 5.61 -0.20
CA VAL A 17 13.56 6.54 -1.20
C VAL A 17 12.65 7.54 -0.51
N ASN A 18 11.80 7.10 0.42
CA ASN A 18 10.92 7.99 1.18
C ASN A 18 11.75 9.02 1.97
N TYR A 19 12.82 8.57 2.64
CA TYR A 19 13.74 9.48 3.33
C TYR A 19 14.50 10.40 2.38
N GLY A 20 14.90 9.89 1.21
CA GLY A 20 15.52 10.70 0.16
C GLY A 20 14.59 11.79 -0.38
N LEU A 21 13.33 11.45 -0.62
CA LEU A 21 12.28 12.40 -1.02
C LEU A 21 12.06 13.46 0.06
N ILE A 22 12.04 13.08 1.33
CA ILE A 22 11.94 14.06 2.42
C ILE A 22 13.17 14.97 2.44
N GLY A 23 14.38 14.40 2.36
CA GLY A 23 15.63 15.12 2.35
C GLY A 23 15.74 16.14 1.20
N ILE A 24 15.39 15.74 -0.02
CA ILE A 24 15.46 16.64 -1.18
C ILE A 24 14.47 17.80 -1.08
N ASN A 25 13.26 17.56 -0.56
CA ASN A 25 12.28 18.62 -0.30
C ASN A 25 12.80 19.63 0.73
N ILE A 26 13.45 19.15 1.80
CA ILE A 26 14.06 20.03 2.82
C ILE A 26 15.19 20.86 2.22
N VAL A 27 16.07 20.24 1.43
CA VAL A 27 17.19 20.94 0.77
C VAL A 27 16.68 22.02 -0.19
N ILE A 28 15.68 21.69 -1.01
CA ILE A 28 15.07 22.65 -1.94
C ILE A 28 14.40 23.79 -1.17
N PHE A 29 13.68 23.50 -0.09
CA PHE A 29 13.07 24.55 0.73
C PHE A 29 14.10 25.47 1.40
N ILE A 30 15.23 24.94 1.87
CA ILE A 30 16.32 25.78 2.38
C ILE A 30 16.83 26.72 1.28
N TYR A 31 16.99 26.22 0.05
CA TYR A 31 17.35 27.05 -1.10
C TYR A 31 16.29 28.13 -1.36
N GLU A 32 14.99 27.79 -1.35
CA GLU A 32 13.88 28.74 -1.52
C GLU A 32 13.93 29.86 -0.45
N VAL A 33 14.14 29.51 0.81
CA VAL A 33 14.26 30.48 1.92
C VAL A 33 15.46 31.41 1.71
N ILE A 34 16.62 30.89 1.29
CA ILE A 34 17.82 31.69 1.07
C ILE A 34 17.60 32.71 -0.06
N ILE A 35 17.13 32.25 -1.22
CA ILE A 35 17.04 33.11 -2.41
C ILE A 35 15.89 34.12 -2.33
N THR A 36 14.85 33.83 -1.55
CA THR A 36 13.68 34.71 -1.39
C THR A 36 13.78 35.63 -0.17
N ALA A 37 14.88 35.59 0.58
CA ALA A 37 15.04 36.25 1.87
C ALA A 37 13.88 35.89 2.82
N ASN A 38 13.68 34.58 3.05
CA ASN A 38 12.58 34.01 3.84
C ASN A 38 11.20 34.48 3.34
N PHE A 39 10.98 34.37 2.03
CA PHE A 39 9.76 34.76 1.32
C PHE A 39 9.37 36.26 1.44
N SER A 40 10.24 37.11 1.99
CA SER A 40 9.99 38.56 2.11
C SER A 40 10.27 39.32 0.80
N ASN A 41 11.18 38.83 -0.04
CA ASN A 41 11.46 39.42 -1.34
C ASN A 41 10.46 38.92 -2.40
N ARG A 42 9.37 39.67 -2.59
CA ARG A 42 8.29 39.33 -3.53
C ARG A 42 8.77 39.13 -4.97
N ALA A 43 9.72 39.93 -5.45
CA ALA A 43 10.24 39.78 -6.81
C ALA A 43 10.98 38.44 -6.98
N ALA A 44 11.82 38.08 -6.00
CA ALA A 44 12.52 36.80 -6.00
C ALA A 44 11.54 35.61 -5.91
N VAL A 45 10.48 35.71 -5.09
CA VAL A 45 9.43 34.68 -5.01
C VAL A 45 8.74 34.49 -6.35
N ILE A 46 8.32 35.59 -7.00
CA ILE A 46 7.66 35.52 -8.32
C ILE A 46 8.60 34.88 -9.34
N THR A 47 9.86 35.32 -9.43
CA THR A 47 10.83 34.74 -10.37
C THR A 47 11.05 33.24 -10.11
N LEU A 48 11.19 32.84 -8.85
CA LEU A 48 11.35 31.44 -8.48
C LEU A 48 10.14 30.59 -8.93
N TYR A 49 8.92 31.04 -8.60
CA TYR A 49 7.70 30.28 -8.92
C TYR A 49 7.35 30.30 -10.39
N SER A 50 7.62 31.38 -11.11
CA SER A 50 7.41 31.44 -12.57
C SER A 50 8.37 30.52 -13.33
N ASN A 51 9.58 30.30 -12.81
CA ASN A 51 10.57 29.44 -13.46
C ASN A 51 10.35 27.95 -13.14
N TYR A 52 10.07 27.62 -11.88
CA TYR A 52 10.09 26.24 -11.39
C TYR A 52 8.73 25.71 -10.91
N GLY A 53 7.74 26.58 -10.70
CA GLY A 53 6.37 26.20 -10.39
C GLY A 53 5.61 25.78 -11.65
N SER A 54 4.66 24.85 -11.48
CA SER A 54 3.87 24.34 -12.59
C SER A 54 2.77 25.34 -12.91
N ILE A 55 2.93 26.10 -14.00
CA ILE A 55 1.90 27.03 -14.49
C ILE A 55 0.90 26.26 -15.35
N PRO A 56 -0.39 26.18 -14.96
CA PRO A 56 -1.40 25.39 -15.67
C PRO A 56 -1.51 25.65 -17.17
N GLU A 57 -1.56 26.91 -17.59
CA GLU A 57 -1.67 27.29 -19.00
C GLU A 57 -0.46 26.81 -19.82
N LEU A 58 0.75 27.02 -19.28
CA LEU A 58 1.98 26.58 -19.93
C LEU A 58 2.02 25.05 -20.02
N LEU A 59 1.70 24.37 -18.93
CA LEU A 59 1.65 22.91 -18.89
C LEU A 59 0.69 22.34 -19.95
N LEU A 60 -0.55 22.83 -19.99
CA LEU A 60 -1.55 22.33 -20.95
C LEU A 60 -1.21 22.68 -22.40
N SER A 61 -0.42 23.73 -22.63
CA SER A 61 0.13 24.09 -23.94
C SER A 61 1.38 23.29 -24.34
N GLY A 62 1.87 22.39 -23.48
CA GLY A 62 3.09 21.61 -23.73
C GLY A 62 4.39 22.38 -23.47
N GLN A 63 4.31 23.53 -22.81
CA GLN A 63 5.45 24.38 -22.47
C GLN A 63 5.90 24.16 -21.03
N ASN A 64 7.17 24.47 -20.75
CA ASN A 64 7.78 24.36 -19.42
C ASN A 64 7.51 23.01 -18.71
N LEU A 65 7.53 21.89 -19.44
CA LEU A 65 7.24 20.57 -18.88
C LEU A 65 8.22 20.17 -17.76
N GLY A 66 9.41 20.75 -17.71
CA GLY A 66 10.35 20.57 -16.58
C GLY A 66 9.74 20.99 -15.24
N SER A 67 8.88 22.03 -15.25
CA SER A 67 8.21 22.53 -14.05
C SER A 67 7.24 21.53 -13.41
N LEU A 68 6.79 20.51 -14.16
CA LEU A 68 6.00 19.41 -13.60
C LEU A 68 6.75 18.71 -12.47
N PHE A 69 8.05 18.50 -12.66
CA PHE A 69 8.87 17.77 -11.71
C PHE A 69 9.42 18.70 -10.64
N SER A 70 9.91 19.89 -11.01
CA SER A 70 10.47 20.81 -10.00
C SER A 70 9.40 21.32 -9.02
N SER A 71 8.18 21.59 -9.50
CA SER A 71 7.09 22.07 -8.64
C SER A 71 6.71 21.08 -7.53
N MET A 72 6.89 19.77 -7.77
CA MET A 72 6.64 18.73 -6.78
C MET A 72 7.54 18.83 -5.55
N PHE A 73 8.62 19.61 -5.60
CA PHE A 73 9.57 19.74 -4.51
C PHE A 73 9.61 21.12 -3.85
N MET A 74 8.84 22.08 -4.38
CA MET A 74 8.80 23.47 -3.93
C MET A 74 7.73 23.69 -2.87
N HIS A 75 8.01 24.57 -1.90
CA HIS A 75 7.08 24.86 -0.80
C HIS A 75 7.04 26.33 -0.46
N GLY A 76 5.83 26.89 -0.39
CA GLY A 76 5.64 28.32 -0.10
C GLY A 76 5.68 28.74 1.37
N SER A 77 5.84 27.81 2.31
CA SER A 77 6.01 28.12 3.74
C SER A 77 6.52 26.93 4.53
N ILE A 78 7.00 27.19 5.75
CA ILE A 78 7.43 26.14 6.70
C ILE A 78 6.26 25.20 7.01
N ALA A 79 5.06 25.74 7.25
CA ALA A 79 3.87 24.93 7.52
C ALA A 79 3.50 24.03 6.34
N HIS A 80 3.64 24.54 5.10
CA HIS A 80 3.40 23.76 3.89
C HIS A 80 4.40 22.60 3.76
N LEU A 81 5.70 22.85 3.94
CA LEU A 81 6.73 21.81 3.93
C LEU A 81 6.47 20.77 5.02
N LEU A 82 6.31 21.20 6.27
CA LEU A 82 6.13 20.29 7.39
C LEU A 82 4.90 19.40 7.20
N GLY A 83 3.77 19.97 6.79
CA GLY A 83 2.55 19.22 6.51
C GLY A 83 2.78 18.10 5.49
N ASN A 84 3.43 18.40 4.37
CA ASN A 84 3.75 17.40 3.35
C ASN A 84 4.72 16.33 3.87
N MET A 85 5.82 16.73 4.51
CA MET A 85 6.84 15.80 4.97
C MET A 85 6.32 14.87 6.07
N PHE A 86 5.43 15.34 6.94
CA PHE A 86 4.77 14.48 7.93
C PHE A 86 3.90 13.41 7.29
N PHE A 87 3.05 13.77 6.33
CA PHE A 87 2.22 12.78 5.63
C PHE A 87 3.09 11.81 4.82
N LEU A 88 4.12 12.31 4.13
CA LEU A 88 5.03 11.45 3.39
C LEU A 88 5.80 10.50 4.33
N TYR A 89 6.24 10.97 5.49
CA TYR A 89 6.92 10.16 6.49
C TYR A 89 6.02 9.04 7.04
N VAL A 90 4.77 9.36 7.38
CA VAL A 90 3.84 8.40 8.01
C VAL A 90 3.32 7.37 7.02
N PHE A 91 3.03 7.77 5.78
CA PHE A 91 2.33 6.88 4.84
C PHE A 91 3.26 6.34 3.75
N GLY A 92 4.33 7.05 3.39
CA GLY A 92 5.19 6.73 2.26
C GLY A 92 6.06 5.49 2.46
N ASP A 93 6.51 5.24 3.69
CA ASP A 93 7.38 4.10 4.00
C ASP A 93 6.69 2.75 3.78
N ASN A 94 5.41 2.62 4.14
CA ASN A 94 4.64 1.39 3.91
C ASN A 94 4.42 1.09 2.42
N LEU A 95 4.32 2.13 1.59
CA LEU A 95 4.20 1.98 0.14
C LEU A 95 5.54 1.60 -0.47
N GLU A 96 6.64 2.18 0.01
CA GLU A 96 7.99 1.76 -0.39
C GLU A 96 8.28 0.32 0.01
N ASP A 97 7.88 -0.09 1.21
CA ASP A 97 8.03 -1.45 1.70
C ASP A 97 7.26 -2.45 0.82
N ARG A 98 6.04 -2.09 0.39
CA ARG A 98 5.20 -2.93 -0.47
C ARG A 98 5.70 -3.01 -1.91
N PHE A 99 6.12 -1.89 -2.50
CA PHE A 99 6.47 -1.84 -3.92
C PHE A 99 7.97 -2.03 -4.20
N GLY A 100 8.81 -1.86 -3.19
CA GLY A 100 10.25 -1.71 -3.33
C GLY A 100 10.65 -0.31 -3.81
N HIS A 101 11.91 0.04 -3.56
CA HIS A 101 12.49 1.38 -3.77
C HIS A 101 12.17 2.00 -5.14
N PHE A 102 12.53 1.32 -6.24
CA PHE A 102 12.43 1.90 -7.58
C PHE A 102 10.98 2.10 -8.04
N LYS A 103 10.11 1.11 -7.83
CA LYS A 103 8.70 1.20 -8.23
C LYS A 103 7.97 2.26 -7.42
N TYR A 104 8.26 2.36 -6.13
CA TYR A 104 7.71 3.43 -5.29
C TYR A 104 8.09 4.82 -5.79
N LEU A 105 9.37 5.05 -6.15
CA LEU A 105 9.79 6.32 -6.74
C LEU A 105 9.02 6.65 -8.02
N MET A 106 8.89 5.68 -8.93
CA MET A 106 8.16 5.87 -10.19
C MET A 106 6.67 6.17 -9.96
N LEU A 107 6.03 5.46 -9.01
CA LEU A 107 4.64 5.70 -8.64
C LEU A 107 4.45 7.09 -8.00
N TYR A 108 5.35 7.49 -7.11
CA TYR A 108 5.33 8.82 -6.48
C TYR A 108 5.37 9.93 -7.54
N LEU A 109 6.33 9.84 -8.47
CA LEU A 109 6.45 10.80 -9.58
C LEU A 109 5.22 10.77 -10.50
N PHE A 110 4.75 9.58 -10.85
CA PHE A 110 3.55 9.40 -11.68
C PHE A 110 2.32 10.06 -11.05
N TRP A 111 2.06 9.83 -9.76
CA TRP A 111 0.94 10.44 -9.05
C TRP A 111 1.04 11.96 -8.99
N GLY A 112 2.25 12.49 -8.79
CA GLY A 112 2.48 13.95 -8.83
C GLY A 112 2.17 14.54 -10.20
N VAL A 113 2.64 13.92 -11.28
CA VAL A 113 2.37 14.37 -12.66
C VAL A 113 0.87 14.33 -12.95
N MET A 114 0.18 13.23 -12.63
CA MET A 114 -1.26 13.12 -12.84
C MET A 114 -2.06 14.13 -12.00
N ALA A 115 -1.64 14.39 -10.77
CA ALA A 115 -2.23 15.43 -9.93
C ALA A 115 -2.04 16.83 -10.53
N ALA A 116 -0.86 17.14 -11.08
CA ALA A 116 -0.58 18.42 -11.72
C ALA A 116 -1.47 18.63 -12.96
N PHE A 117 -1.67 17.60 -13.78
CA PHE A 117 -2.61 17.68 -14.91
C PHE A 117 -4.06 17.88 -14.45
N ALA A 118 -4.52 17.11 -13.46
CA ALA A 118 -5.87 17.24 -12.93
C ALA A 118 -6.13 18.66 -12.38
N HIS A 119 -5.18 19.22 -11.63
CA HIS A 119 -5.26 20.58 -11.14
C HIS A 119 -5.23 21.61 -12.27
N SER A 120 -4.39 21.41 -13.28
CA SER A 120 -4.21 22.39 -14.35
C SER A 120 -5.42 22.52 -15.24
N ILE A 121 -6.08 21.39 -15.56
CA ILE A 121 -7.35 21.39 -16.30
C ILE A 121 -8.37 22.25 -15.55
N TYR A 122 -8.50 22.05 -14.23
CA TYR A 122 -9.42 22.84 -13.41
C TYR A 122 -9.04 24.33 -13.38
N ALA A 123 -7.79 24.64 -13.04
CA ALA A 123 -7.32 26.02 -12.87
C ALA A 123 -7.52 26.86 -14.14
N VAL A 124 -7.27 26.29 -15.33
CA VAL A 124 -7.54 26.99 -16.60
C VAL A 124 -9.04 27.24 -16.78
N THR A 125 -9.90 26.27 -16.47
CA THR A 125 -11.37 26.45 -16.63
C THR A 125 -11.98 27.44 -15.64
N THR A 126 -11.32 27.73 -14.53
CA THR A 126 -11.78 28.69 -13.50
C THR A 126 -11.08 30.05 -13.57
N GLY A 127 -10.19 30.27 -14.54
CA GLY A 127 -9.48 31.54 -14.72
C GLY A 127 -8.24 31.72 -13.84
N GLU A 128 -7.79 30.67 -13.17
CA GLU A 128 -6.58 30.64 -12.33
C GLU A 128 -5.37 30.03 -13.06
N GLY A 129 -5.47 29.86 -14.38
CA GLY A 129 -4.50 29.13 -15.19
C GLY A 129 -3.08 29.71 -15.24
N SER A 130 -2.91 30.98 -14.87
CA SER A 130 -1.63 31.67 -14.80
C SER A 130 -0.95 31.60 -13.43
N ILE A 131 -1.63 31.08 -12.42
CA ILE A 131 -1.09 30.98 -11.05
C ILE A 131 -0.22 29.72 -10.95
N PRO A 132 1.08 29.83 -10.64
CA PRO A 132 1.94 28.66 -10.48
C PRO A 132 1.51 27.79 -9.30
N ALA A 133 1.37 26.49 -9.54
CA ALA A 133 1.16 25.48 -8.50
C ALA A 133 2.49 24.87 -8.05
N ILE A 134 2.66 24.72 -6.73
CA ILE A 134 3.83 24.11 -6.10
C ILE A 134 3.41 23.19 -4.95
N GLY A 135 4.21 22.18 -4.67
CA GLY A 135 4.06 21.29 -3.52
C GLY A 135 4.11 19.81 -3.87
N ALA A 136 4.65 19.02 -2.94
CA ALA A 136 4.66 17.56 -2.99
C ALA A 136 3.27 16.92 -2.82
N SER A 137 2.29 17.72 -2.40
CA SER A 137 1.01 17.25 -1.88
C SER A 137 0.18 16.44 -2.87
N GLY A 138 0.28 16.71 -4.18
CA GLY A 138 -0.39 15.91 -5.21
C GLY A 138 0.11 14.45 -5.24
N ALA A 139 1.44 14.26 -5.21
CA ALA A 139 2.04 12.92 -5.15
C ALA A 139 1.73 12.22 -3.82
N ILE A 140 1.82 12.94 -2.71
CA ILE A 140 1.46 12.42 -1.37
C ILE A 140 -0.01 12.03 -1.30
N SER A 141 -0.89 12.75 -1.99
CA SER A 141 -2.30 12.37 -2.10
C SER A 141 -2.46 11.04 -2.83
N GLY A 142 -1.66 10.79 -3.87
CA GLY A 142 -1.56 9.47 -4.51
C GLY A 142 -1.07 8.38 -3.56
N VAL A 143 -0.06 8.67 -2.73
CA VAL A 143 0.38 7.77 -1.66
C VAL A 143 -0.78 7.41 -0.73
N LEU A 144 -1.57 8.39 -0.28
CA LEU A 144 -2.75 8.17 0.59
C LEU A 144 -3.82 7.33 -0.10
N GLY A 145 -4.12 7.61 -1.37
CA GLY A 145 -5.09 6.84 -2.16
C GLY A 145 -4.68 5.38 -2.29
N ALA A 146 -3.40 5.13 -2.58
CA ALA A 146 -2.86 3.78 -2.65
C ALA A 146 -2.84 3.11 -1.27
N TYR A 147 -2.44 3.84 -0.22
CA TYR A 147 -2.41 3.37 1.16
C TYR A 147 -3.77 2.83 1.58
N LEU A 148 -4.86 3.55 1.29
CA LEU A 148 -6.22 3.16 1.66
C LEU A 148 -6.61 1.77 1.12
N ILE A 149 -6.21 1.45 -0.11
CA ILE A 149 -6.50 0.15 -0.74
C ILE A 149 -5.65 -0.97 -0.14
N PHE A 150 -4.41 -0.65 0.20
CA PHE A 150 -3.40 -1.62 0.57
C PHE A 150 -3.35 -1.93 2.06
N PHE A 151 -3.68 -0.94 2.89
CA PHE A 151 -3.61 -1.01 4.35
C PHE A 151 -4.89 -0.45 5.00
N PRO A 152 -6.11 -0.85 4.59
CA PRO A 152 -7.37 -0.25 5.06
C PRO A 152 -7.57 -0.38 6.58
N HIS A 153 -7.05 -1.45 7.17
CA HIS A 153 -7.20 -1.74 8.60
C HIS A 153 -6.00 -1.28 9.45
N ALA A 154 -4.96 -0.71 8.86
CA ALA A 154 -3.83 -0.16 9.61
C ALA A 154 -4.32 0.97 10.51
N LYS A 155 -3.85 1.00 11.76
CA LYS A 155 -4.25 1.99 12.75
C LYS A 155 -3.26 3.14 12.74
N ILE A 156 -3.72 4.29 12.31
CA ILE A 156 -2.96 5.54 12.34
C ILE A 156 -2.99 6.10 13.76
N HIS A 157 -1.83 6.17 14.40
CA HIS A 157 -1.65 6.81 15.69
C HIS A 157 -1.74 8.31 15.48
N THR A 158 -2.80 8.92 16.00
CA THR A 158 -3.19 10.29 15.71
C THR A 158 -3.29 11.10 16.98
N ILE A 159 -2.59 12.23 17.04
CA ILE A 159 -2.80 13.25 18.06
C ILE A 159 -4.07 14.04 17.71
N ILE A 160 -4.98 14.11 18.67
CA ILE A 160 -6.14 15.00 18.59
C ILE A 160 -5.93 16.12 19.61
N PHE A 161 -5.91 17.34 19.08
CA PHE A 161 -5.96 18.57 19.85
C PHE A 161 -7.44 18.95 19.99
N ALA A 162 -8.08 18.46 21.06
CA ALA A 162 -9.44 18.85 21.47
C ALA A 162 -9.37 19.60 22.82
N PHE A 163 -10.35 19.43 23.71
CA PHE A 163 -10.29 19.98 25.08
C PHE A 163 -9.07 19.51 25.90
N PHE A 164 -8.44 18.40 25.50
CA PHE A 164 -7.17 17.90 26.01
C PHE A 164 -6.35 17.29 24.84
N ILE A 165 -5.02 17.22 25.00
CA ILE A 165 -4.13 16.56 24.05
C ILE A 165 -4.16 15.05 24.34
N THR A 166 -4.68 14.26 23.40
CA THR A 166 -4.70 12.79 23.51
C THR A 166 -4.25 12.13 22.22
N THR A 167 -3.79 10.88 22.33
CA THR A 167 -3.44 10.04 21.19
C THR A 167 -4.49 8.96 21.02
N VAL A 168 -5.08 8.87 19.83
CA VAL A 168 -6.05 7.84 19.48
C VAL A 168 -5.54 7.02 18.30
N ARG A 169 -6.03 5.79 18.19
CA ARG A 169 -5.71 4.89 17.08
C ARG A 169 -6.91 4.84 16.14
N ILE A 170 -6.74 5.36 14.93
CA ILE A 170 -7.83 5.49 13.96
C ILE A 170 -7.52 4.59 12.77
N PRO A 171 -8.42 3.68 12.38
CA PRO A 171 -8.18 2.88 11.19
C PRO A 171 -8.02 3.79 9.96
N ALA A 172 -7.11 3.43 9.06
CA ALA A 172 -6.85 4.18 7.83
C ALA A 172 -8.14 4.37 7.01
N LEU A 173 -9.03 3.37 7.02
CA LEU A 173 -10.36 3.43 6.42
C LEU A 173 -11.27 4.54 6.97
N ALA A 174 -11.02 5.05 8.17
CA ALA A 174 -11.72 6.22 8.70
C ALA A 174 -10.88 7.51 8.51
N TYR A 175 -9.59 7.46 8.84
CA TYR A 175 -8.72 8.63 8.82
C TYR A 175 -8.57 9.25 7.41
N ILE A 176 -8.27 8.40 6.42
CA ILE A 176 -7.95 8.86 5.06
C ILE A 176 -9.20 9.38 4.34
N PRO A 177 -10.36 8.69 4.36
CA PRO A 177 -11.58 9.25 3.78
C PRO A 177 -12.04 10.54 4.45
N PHE A 178 -11.90 10.67 5.78
CA PHE A 178 -12.17 11.93 6.47
C PHE A 178 -11.29 13.07 5.94
N TRP A 179 -9.98 12.83 5.81
CA TRP A 179 -9.05 13.80 5.24
C TRP A 179 -9.44 14.16 3.79
N PHE A 180 -9.81 13.19 2.96
CA PHE A 180 -10.22 13.42 1.57
C PHE A 180 -11.51 14.23 1.46
N ILE A 181 -12.52 13.94 2.29
CA ILE A 181 -13.77 14.71 2.35
C ILE A 181 -13.48 16.17 2.72
N MET A 182 -12.55 16.41 3.64
CA MET A 182 -12.11 17.76 3.99
C MET A 182 -11.47 18.48 2.79
N GLN A 183 -10.69 17.79 1.95
CA GLN A 183 -10.16 18.39 0.70
C GLN A 183 -11.27 18.81 -0.25
N LEU A 184 -12.30 17.96 -0.41
CA LEU A 184 -13.47 18.27 -1.24
C LEU A 184 -14.24 19.47 -0.68
N ALA A 185 -14.49 19.51 0.62
CA ALA A 185 -15.18 20.62 1.26
C ALA A 185 -14.41 21.94 1.07
N PHE A 186 -13.09 21.92 1.26
CA PHE A 186 -12.25 23.11 1.06
C PHE A 186 -12.15 23.57 -0.39
N ALA A 187 -12.15 22.64 -1.34
CA ALA A 187 -12.26 22.96 -2.77
C ALA A 187 -13.58 23.69 -3.09
N LEU A 188 -14.69 23.24 -2.51
CA LEU A 188 -16.03 23.79 -2.77
C LEU A 188 -16.25 25.18 -2.16
N ILE A 189 -15.73 25.43 -0.95
CA ILE A 189 -15.89 26.73 -0.28
C ILE A 189 -14.86 27.77 -0.72
N GLY A 190 -13.94 27.42 -1.64
CA GLY A 190 -12.92 28.33 -2.17
C GLY A 190 -11.98 28.89 -1.10
N GLN A 191 -11.63 28.08 -0.10
CA GLN A 191 -10.81 28.58 1.02
C GLN A 191 -9.45 29.09 0.50
N SER A 192 -9.19 30.38 0.71
CA SER A 192 -8.19 31.22 0.02
C SER A 192 -6.73 31.04 0.50
N GLY A 193 -6.35 29.85 0.95
CA GLY A 193 -5.03 29.57 1.50
C GLY A 193 -3.91 29.32 0.48
N GLY A 194 -4.17 29.47 -0.82
CA GLY A 194 -3.21 29.11 -1.88
C GLY A 194 -2.94 27.60 -1.97
N VAL A 195 -3.90 26.78 -1.53
CA VAL A 195 -3.79 25.31 -1.56
C VAL A 195 -4.49 24.76 -2.80
N ALA A 196 -3.76 23.96 -3.58
CA ALA A 196 -4.29 23.31 -4.78
C ALA A 196 -5.13 22.06 -4.44
N TYR A 197 -6.32 22.25 -3.85
CA TYR A 197 -7.18 21.14 -3.42
C TYR A 197 -7.51 20.14 -4.53
N LEU A 198 -7.63 20.59 -5.78
CA LEU A 198 -7.86 19.72 -6.93
C LEU A 198 -6.66 18.84 -7.28
N ALA A 199 -5.43 19.30 -6.98
CA ALA A 199 -4.25 18.44 -7.08
C ALA A 199 -4.35 17.29 -6.07
N HIS A 200 -4.83 17.56 -4.86
CA HIS A 200 -5.02 16.51 -3.84
C HIS A 200 -6.08 15.51 -4.28
N ILE A 201 -7.22 16.00 -4.77
CA ILE A 201 -8.32 15.15 -5.22
C ILE A 201 -7.87 14.27 -6.40
N GLY A 202 -7.24 14.88 -7.41
CA GLY A 202 -6.73 14.17 -8.58
C GLY A 202 -5.67 13.13 -8.21
N GLY A 203 -4.67 13.53 -7.42
CA GLY A 203 -3.64 12.61 -6.95
C GLY A 203 -4.21 11.42 -6.17
N PHE A 204 -5.14 11.69 -5.25
CA PHE A 204 -5.80 10.65 -4.46
C PHE A 204 -6.57 9.64 -5.31
N ILE A 205 -7.41 10.11 -6.25
CA ILE A 205 -8.21 9.24 -7.11
C ILE A 205 -7.31 8.36 -7.99
N ILE A 206 -6.25 8.95 -8.56
CA ILE A 206 -5.29 8.21 -9.39
C ILE A 206 -4.51 7.18 -8.54
N GLY A 207 -4.10 7.54 -7.33
CA GLY A 207 -3.46 6.62 -6.38
C GLY A 207 -4.34 5.44 -6.01
N LEU A 208 -5.61 5.70 -5.71
CA LEU A 208 -6.62 4.69 -5.43
C LEU A 208 -6.83 3.76 -6.63
N GLY A 209 -7.01 4.34 -7.82
CA GLY A 209 -7.19 3.58 -9.07
C GLY A 209 -5.98 2.73 -9.43
N THR A 210 -4.77 3.26 -9.31
CA THR A 210 -3.53 2.50 -9.55
C THR A 210 -3.36 1.34 -8.56
N ALA A 211 -3.64 1.55 -7.28
CA ALA A 211 -3.59 0.48 -6.29
C ALA A 211 -4.66 -0.60 -6.51
N PHE A 212 -5.87 -0.20 -6.90
CA PHE A 212 -6.94 -1.14 -7.26
C PHE A 212 -6.56 -1.97 -8.49
N GLY A 213 -6.09 -1.30 -9.55
CA GLY A 213 -5.60 -1.97 -10.76
C GLY A 213 -4.46 -2.95 -10.44
N TRP A 214 -3.52 -2.55 -9.58
CA TRP A 214 -2.44 -3.43 -9.14
C TRP A 214 -2.96 -4.71 -8.47
N LYS A 215 -3.90 -4.60 -7.52
CA LYS A 215 -4.52 -5.77 -6.88
C LYS A 215 -5.24 -6.65 -7.90
N PHE A 216 -6.02 -6.05 -8.78
CA PHE A 216 -6.79 -6.76 -9.79
C PHE A 216 -5.90 -7.58 -10.72
N PHE A 217 -4.88 -6.95 -11.31
CA PHE A 217 -3.96 -7.64 -12.22
C PHE A 217 -3.09 -8.67 -11.50
N SER A 218 -2.62 -8.37 -10.29
CA SER A 218 -1.86 -9.35 -9.50
C SER A 218 -2.70 -10.61 -9.27
N ASN A 219 -3.95 -10.45 -8.82
CA ASN A 219 -4.86 -11.59 -8.59
C ASN A 219 -5.12 -12.40 -9.88
N MET A 220 -5.32 -11.73 -11.02
CA MET A 220 -5.54 -12.39 -12.31
C MET A 220 -4.33 -13.23 -12.77
N PHE A 221 -3.10 -12.73 -12.59
CA PHE A 221 -1.89 -13.49 -12.94
C PHE A 221 -1.64 -14.67 -11.98
N PHE A 222 -2.07 -14.57 -10.72
CA PHE A 222 -1.96 -15.66 -9.75
C PHE A 222 -3.02 -16.76 -9.97
N GLU A 223 -4.27 -16.42 -10.30
CA GLU A 223 -5.31 -17.41 -10.65
C GLU A 223 -4.92 -18.27 -11.86
N GLN A 224 -4.27 -17.67 -12.87
CA GLN A 224 -3.87 -18.40 -14.08
C GLN A 224 -2.78 -19.46 -13.80
N LYS A 225 -1.83 -19.19 -12.89
CA LYS A 225 -0.81 -20.18 -12.48
C LYS A 225 -1.41 -21.34 -11.69
N GLN A 226 -2.47 -21.11 -10.92
CA GLN A 226 -3.13 -22.14 -10.13
C GLN A 226 -3.98 -23.09 -11.00
N TYR A 227 -4.66 -22.55 -12.03
CA TYR A 227 -5.43 -23.34 -13.00
C TYR A 227 -4.55 -24.25 -13.88
N SER A 228 -3.38 -23.78 -14.32
CA SER A 228 -2.46 -24.61 -15.11
C SER A 228 -1.86 -25.78 -14.30
N SER A 229 -1.69 -25.62 -12.98
CA SER A 229 -1.14 -26.66 -12.10
C SER A 229 -2.16 -27.76 -11.75
N GLN A 230 -3.46 -27.44 -11.72
CA GLN A 230 -4.53 -28.42 -11.46
C GLN A 230 -4.73 -29.42 -12.61
N ASN A 231 -4.57 -28.98 -13.87
CA ASN A 231 -4.70 -29.88 -15.03
C ASN A 231 -3.52 -30.85 -15.19
N TYR A 232 -2.35 -30.53 -14.61
CA TYR A 232 -1.21 -31.46 -14.59
C TYR A 232 -1.43 -32.60 -13.58
N ARG A 233 -1.99 -32.30 -12.40
CA ARG A 233 -2.33 -33.31 -11.37
C ARG A 233 -3.49 -34.24 -11.77
N ARG A 234 -4.45 -33.77 -12.57
CA ARG A 234 -5.59 -34.61 -13.01
C ARG A 234 -5.21 -35.67 -14.04
N ARG A 235 -4.08 -35.51 -14.74
CA ARG A 235 -3.60 -36.47 -15.74
C ARG A 235 -2.71 -37.56 -15.13
N SER A 236 -2.07 -37.29 -13.98
CA SER A 236 -1.23 -38.26 -13.28
C SER A 236 -2.01 -39.17 -12.31
N SER A 237 -3.29 -38.90 -12.04
CA SER A 237 -4.12 -39.69 -11.12
C SER A 237 -4.98 -40.77 -11.81
N ILE A 238 -4.74 -41.09 -13.08
CA ILE A 238 -5.54 -42.08 -13.85
C ILE A 238 -4.85 -43.47 -13.94
N SER A 239 -3.65 -43.65 -13.40
CA SER A 239 -2.95 -44.94 -13.45
C SER A 239 -2.74 -45.56 -12.07
N SER A 240 -3.81 -46.14 -11.52
CA SER A 240 -3.69 -47.21 -10.51
C SER A 240 -4.97 -48.06 -10.50
N PRO A 241 -4.92 -49.36 -10.81
CA PRO A 241 -6.08 -50.22 -10.77
C PRO A 241 -6.37 -50.61 -9.32
N SER A 242 -7.43 -50.05 -8.72
CA SER A 242 -7.91 -50.48 -7.41
C SER A 242 -8.86 -51.67 -7.56
N PHE A 243 -8.47 -52.78 -6.92
CA PHE A 243 -9.25 -54.00 -6.77
C PHE A 243 -10.64 -53.73 -6.18
N SER A 244 -11.63 -54.39 -6.77
CA SER A 244 -13.00 -54.53 -6.31
C SER A 244 -13.07 -55.25 -4.96
N ASN A 245 -13.88 -54.71 -4.04
CA ASN A 245 -14.66 -55.53 -3.11
C ASN A 245 -15.97 -54.80 -2.73
N ASN A 246 -17.07 -55.48 -3.02
CA ASN A 246 -18.44 -55.15 -2.66
C ASN A 246 -18.69 -55.29 -1.15
N SER A 247 -19.46 -54.38 -0.55
CA SER A 247 -20.62 -54.75 0.31
C SER A 247 -21.44 -53.54 0.74
N LEU A 248 -22.72 -53.57 0.34
CA LEU A 248 -23.94 -53.08 1.00
C LEU A 248 -23.80 -52.48 2.43
N ASN A 249 -24.39 -51.30 2.69
CA ASN A 249 -25.69 -51.25 3.40
C ASN A 249 -26.35 -49.86 3.43
N LYS A 250 -27.68 -49.92 3.61
CA LYS A 250 -28.72 -48.88 3.59
C LYS A 250 -28.74 -47.94 4.80
N ASN A 251 -29.34 -46.77 4.54
CA ASN A 251 -30.20 -45.91 5.36
C ASN A 251 -29.72 -45.46 6.76
N ASP A 252 -29.65 -44.13 6.95
CA ASP A 252 -30.54 -43.51 7.94
C ASP A 252 -30.72 -42.00 7.71
N HIS A 253 -31.99 -41.60 7.70
CA HIS A 253 -32.44 -40.21 7.79
C HIS A 253 -32.41 -39.79 9.27
N SER A 254 -31.60 -38.79 9.61
CA SER A 254 -31.88 -37.96 10.79
C SER A 254 -31.75 -36.48 10.41
N LYS A 255 -32.86 -35.76 10.59
CA LYS A 255 -32.91 -34.30 10.58
C LYS A 255 -32.22 -33.80 11.84
N SER A 256 -31.13 -33.07 11.70
CA SER A 256 -30.58 -32.20 12.73
C SER A 256 -30.59 -30.77 12.21
N THR A 257 -31.47 -29.97 12.79
CA THR A 257 -31.51 -28.52 12.64
C THR A 257 -30.33 -27.86 13.35
N ASN A 258 -29.87 -26.78 12.73
CA ASN A 258 -29.19 -25.61 13.29
C ASN A 258 -27.66 -25.54 13.30
N THR A 259 -27.25 -24.38 12.75
CA THR A 259 -25.96 -23.68 12.82
C THR A 259 -24.83 -24.17 11.92
N ASP A 260 -25.01 -23.94 10.62
CA ASP A 260 -23.91 -23.68 9.69
C ASP A 260 -23.18 -22.38 10.09
N ASN A 261 -22.36 -22.46 11.13
CA ASN A 261 -21.15 -21.64 11.16
C ASN A 261 -20.18 -22.29 10.18
N MET A 262 -20.35 -21.98 8.89
CA MET A 262 -19.30 -22.20 7.91
C MET A 262 -18.10 -21.34 8.33
N GLU A 263 -17.22 -21.94 9.12
CA GLU A 263 -15.88 -21.45 9.37
C GLU A 263 -15.22 -21.36 7.99
N LYS A 264 -15.20 -20.14 7.44
CA LYS A 264 -14.65 -19.84 6.14
C LYS A 264 -13.21 -20.35 6.15
N SER A 265 -12.94 -21.46 5.47
CA SER A 265 -11.59 -22.01 5.35
C SER A 265 -10.72 -20.95 4.67
N ILE A 266 -9.94 -20.22 5.48
CA ILE A 266 -9.07 -19.15 5.00
C ILE A 266 -7.91 -19.85 4.31
N ILE A 267 -7.84 -19.69 2.99
CA ILE A 267 -6.77 -20.25 2.18
C ILE A 267 -5.46 -19.55 2.56
N PRO A 268 -4.39 -20.28 2.88
CA PRO A 268 -3.08 -19.69 3.17
C PRO A 268 -2.57 -18.85 1.99
N GLU A 269 -2.06 -17.65 2.27
CA GLU A 269 -1.41 -16.78 1.27
C GLU A 269 0.08 -17.14 1.17
N ILE A 270 0.59 -17.28 -0.06
CA ILE A 270 1.99 -17.65 -0.33
C ILE A 270 2.68 -16.47 -1.02
N ILE A 271 3.73 -15.95 -0.41
CA ILE A 271 4.56 -14.84 -0.92
C ILE A 271 5.92 -15.41 -1.30
N ILE A 272 6.27 -15.33 -2.58
CA ILE A 272 7.55 -15.85 -3.12
C ILE A 272 8.50 -14.68 -3.35
N GLY A 273 9.63 -14.68 -2.64
CA GLY A 273 10.77 -13.80 -2.87
C GLY A 273 11.91 -14.53 -3.59
N GLU A 274 12.99 -13.81 -3.94
CA GLU A 274 14.13 -14.39 -4.66
C GLU A 274 14.88 -15.47 -3.87
N LYS A 275 14.86 -15.39 -2.53
CA LYS A 275 15.59 -16.31 -1.62
C LYS A 275 14.72 -16.91 -0.51
N PHE A 276 13.42 -16.65 -0.53
CA PHE A 276 12.51 -17.11 0.51
C PHE A 276 11.10 -17.31 -0.02
N ILE A 277 10.31 -18.11 0.70
CA ILE A 277 8.87 -18.28 0.51
C ILE A 277 8.22 -18.09 1.88
N ASP A 278 7.33 -17.13 1.99
CA ASP A 278 6.54 -16.90 3.20
C ASP A 278 5.12 -17.45 3.00
N ILE A 279 4.63 -18.18 4.00
CA ILE A 279 3.28 -18.69 4.08
C ILE A 279 2.57 -17.94 5.20
N ILE A 280 1.42 -17.34 4.88
CA ILE A 280 0.61 -16.55 5.80
C ILE A 280 -0.72 -17.26 6.02
N ILE A 281 -1.04 -17.57 7.27
CA ILE A 281 -2.29 -18.21 7.68
C ILE A 281 -2.96 -17.29 8.70
N GLU A 282 -4.23 -16.93 8.48
CA GLU A 282 -5.02 -16.19 9.47
C GLU A 282 -5.70 -17.18 10.41
N ASP A 283 -5.23 -17.26 11.67
CA ASP A 283 -5.88 -17.98 12.76
C ASP A 283 -5.88 -17.10 14.02
N ARG A 284 -7.03 -16.49 14.30
CA ARG A 284 -7.24 -15.56 15.42
C ARG A 284 -7.17 -16.23 16.80
N ASN A 285 -7.24 -17.55 16.86
CA ASN A 285 -7.19 -18.31 18.10
C ASN A 285 -5.74 -18.68 18.48
N THR A 286 -4.79 -18.54 17.55
CA THR A 286 -3.38 -18.82 17.81
C THR A 286 -2.71 -17.58 18.40
N LEU A 287 -2.08 -17.73 19.58
CA LEU A 287 -1.52 -16.63 20.36
C LEU A 287 0.01 -16.65 20.40
N SER A 288 0.65 -17.78 20.09
CA SER A 288 2.10 -17.98 20.21
C SER A 288 2.68 -18.91 19.13
N ASP A 289 3.90 -18.62 18.71
CA ASP A 289 4.70 -19.41 17.76
C ASP A 289 4.94 -20.85 18.23
N SER A 290 5.01 -21.06 19.55
CA SER A 290 5.17 -22.38 20.16
C SER A 290 3.99 -23.32 19.91
N GLN A 291 2.84 -22.79 19.48
CA GLN A 291 1.63 -23.55 19.18
C GLN A 291 1.61 -24.05 17.73
N ILE A 292 2.65 -23.77 16.95
CA ILE A 292 2.73 -24.11 15.53
C ILE A 292 3.86 -25.10 15.26
N GLN A 293 3.52 -26.20 14.61
CA GLN A 293 4.51 -27.10 14.02
C GLN A 293 4.41 -27.00 12.50
N ALA A 294 5.55 -26.76 11.85
CA ALA A 294 5.63 -26.69 10.40
C ALA A 294 6.78 -27.54 9.89
N ASN A 295 6.50 -28.44 8.94
CA ASN A 295 7.51 -29.28 8.31
C ASN A 295 7.33 -29.27 6.79
N PHE A 296 8.41 -29.02 6.07
CA PHE A 296 8.41 -29.07 4.61
C PHE A 296 8.88 -30.45 4.14
N ASP A 297 8.06 -31.11 3.35
CA ASP A 297 8.39 -32.38 2.72
C ASP A 297 8.79 -32.14 1.26
N GLU A 298 10.08 -32.37 0.97
CA GLU A 298 10.65 -32.22 -0.37
C GLU A 298 10.06 -33.22 -1.38
N SER A 299 9.67 -34.42 -0.92
CA SER A 299 9.18 -35.49 -1.82
C SER A 299 7.79 -35.19 -2.38
N THR A 300 6.94 -34.57 -1.56
CA THR A 300 5.58 -34.16 -1.93
C THR A 300 5.49 -32.67 -2.26
N ASN A 301 6.57 -31.92 -2.05
CA ASN A 301 6.68 -30.47 -2.22
C ASN A 301 5.54 -29.72 -1.49
N THR A 302 5.29 -30.16 -0.26
CA THR A 302 4.17 -29.69 0.57
C THR A 302 4.69 -29.27 1.93
N LEU A 303 4.27 -28.08 2.38
CA LEU A 303 4.45 -27.64 3.75
C LEU A 303 3.27 -28.11 4.58
N TYR A 304 3.55 -28.96 5.56
CA TYR A 304 2.58 -29.41 6.54
C TYR A 304 2.63 -28.50 7.76
N VAL A 305 1.49 -27.90 8.10
CA VAL A 305 1.35 -27.03 9.27
C VAL A 305 0.29 -27.60 10.20
N LEU A 306 0.64 -27.74 11.48
CA LEU A 306 -0.27 -28.13 12.55
C LEU A 306 -0.35 -27.00 13.57
N VAL A 307 -1.57 -26.52 13.82
CA VAL A 307 -1.88 -25.66 14.96
C VAL A 307 -2.28 -26.57 16.12
N ILE A 308 -1.45 -26.64 17.17
CA ILE A 308 -1.56 -27.63 18.24
C ILE A 308 -2.89 -27.51 18.98
N ASP A 309 -3.27 -26.29 19.38
CA ASP A 309 -4.42 -26.07 20.26
C ASP A 309 -5.77 -26.32 19.59
N THR A 310 -5.86 -26.01 18.29
CA THR A 310 -7.09 -26.20 17.50
C THR A 310 -7.08 -27.52 16.72
N ASN A 311 -5.96 -28.24 16.72
CA ASN A 311 -5.68 -29.40 15.89
C ASN A 311 -5.95 -29.17 14.39
N LYS A 312 -5.90 -27.91 13.94
CA LYS A 312 -6.08 -27.53 12.53
C LYS A 312 -4.83 -27.90 11.75
N LYS A 313 -5.04 -28.55 10.61
CA LYS A 313 -3.99 -28.98 9.70
C LYS A 313 -4.09 -28.24 8.38
N TYR A 314 -2.97 -27.74 7.90
CA TYR A 314 -2.85 -27.12 6.58
C TYR A 314 -1.80 -27.87 5.78
N ASP A 315 -2.22 -28.42 4.65
CA ASP A 315 -1.35 -29.10 3.69
C ASP A 315 -1.16 -28.13 2.51
N ILE A 316 -0.03 -27.43 2.50
CA ILE A 316 0.17 -26.26 1.64
C ILE A 316 1.17 -26.63 0.55
N PRO A 317 0.73 -26.89 -0.70
CA PRO A 317 1.64 -27.19 -1.80
C PRO A 317 2.46 -25.94 -2.14
N ILE A 318 3.79 -26.05 -2.12
CA ILE A 318 4.68 -24.93 -2.38
C ILE A 318 5.09 -24.93 -3.86
N PRO A 319 4.90 -23.84 -4.62
CA PRO A 319 5.38 -23.79 -6.01
C PRO A 319 6.91 -23.77 -6.04
N HIS A 320 7.55 -24.84 -6.53
CA HIS A 320 9.01 -25.00 -6.48
C HIS A 320 9.69 -24.64 -7.81
N PRO A 321 10.75 -23.82 -7.82
CA PRO A 321 11.75 -23.82 -8.90
C PRO A 321 12.56 -25.11 -8.80
N ALA A 322 12.82 -25.79 -9.92
CA ALA A 322 13.24 -27.19 -9.99
C ALA A 322 14.58 -27.60 -9.32
N ASN A 323 15.25 -26.76 -8.52
CA ASN A 323 16.57 -27.02 -7.92
C ASN A 323 16.83 -26.21 -6.63
N THR A 324 15.89 -26.11 -5.69
CA THR A 324 16.12 -25.32 -4.46
C THR A 324 15.96 -26.17 -3.19
N ASN A 325 16.89 -26.11 -2.25
CA ASN A 325 16.70 -26.76 -0.96
C ASN A 325 15.90 -25.81 -0.06
N LEU A 326 14.65 -26.15 0.24
CA LEU A 326 13.78 -25.33 1.08
C LEU A 326 13.78 -25.85 2.52
N ARG A 327 14.01 -24.96 3.48
CA ARG A 327 13.90 -25.29 4.91
C ARG A 327 13.10 -24.25 5.65
N VAL A 328 12.27 -24.72 6.59
CA VAL A 328 11.58 -23.84 7.55
C VAL A 328 12.65 -23.15 8.40
N SER A 329 12.75 -21.84 8.24
CA SER A 329 13.78 -21.01 8.86
C SER A 329 13.23 -20.17 10.01
N ASN A 330 11.95 -19.84 9.98
CA ASN A 330 11.29 -19.04 11.00
C ASN A 330 9.78 -19.33 11.01
N ILE A 331 9.18 -19.32 12.20
CA ILE A 331 7.74 -19.34 12.44
C ILE A 331 7.45 -18.18 13.37
N SER A 332 6.46 -17.35 13.04
CA SER A 332 6.04 -16.22 13.87
C SER A 332 4.53 -16.06 13.89
N VAL A 333 3.97 -15.71 15.05
CA VAL A 333 2.55 -15.51 15.28
C VAL A 333 2.36 -14.13 15.88
N ARG A 334 1.60 -13.28 15.19
CA ARG A 334 1.24 -11.94 15.70
C ARG A 334 -0.18 -11.59 15.33
N ASN A 335 -0.97 -11.19 16.33
CA ASN A 335 -2.34 -10.70 16.16
C ASN A 335 -3.23 -11.63 15.32
N GLY A 336 -3.11 -12.95 15.51
CA GLY A 336 -3.89 -13.95 14.77
C GLY A 336 -3.38 -14.25 13.36
N ILE A 337 -2.16 -13.83 13.02
CA ILE A 337 -1.50 -14.16 11.75
C ILE A 337 -0.30 -15.04 12.05
N ILE A 338 -0.30 -16.25 11.51
CA ILE A 338 0.83 -17.19 11.52
C ILE A 338 1.61 -16.96 10.22
N ARG A 339 2.91 -16.69 10.33
CA ARG A 339 3.85 -16.58 9.22
C ARG A 339 4.92 -17.65 9.34
N ILE A 340 5.06 -18.48 8.32
CA ILE A 340 6.10 -19.50 8.22
C ILE A 340 7.01 -19.16 7.04
N ARG A 341 8.31 -19.00 7.31
CA ARG A 341 9.30 -18.67 6.30
C ARG A 341 10.13 -19.88 5.92
N LEU A 342 10.08 -20.25 4.65
CA LEU A 342 11.01 -21.17 4.01
C LEU A 342 12.14 -20.35 3.38
N ASN A 343 13.39 -20.68 3.69
CA ASN A 343 14.54 -20.11 2.97
C ASN A 343 15.01 -21.06 1.88
N VAL A 344 15.43 -20.48 0.76
CA VAL A 344 16.17 -21.18 -0.29
C VAL A 344 17.65 -21.18 0.11
N THR A 345 18.19 -22.36 0.42
CA THR A 345 19.62 -22.55 0.72
C THR A 345 20.40 -23.06 -0.48
#